data_AF-A0A139RDK4-F1
#
_entry.id   AF-A0A139RDK4-F1
#
_cell.length_a   1.000
_cell.length_b   1.000
_cell.length_c   1.000
_cell.angle_alpha   90.00
_cell.angle_beta   90.00
_cell.angle_gamma   90.00
#
_symmetry.space_group_name_H-M   'P 1'
#
loop_
_entity.id
_entity.type
_entity.pdbx_description
1 polymer ?
#
loop_
_entity_poly.entity_id
_entity_poly.type
_entity_poly.pdbx_seq_one_letter_code
_entity_poly.pdbx_strand_id
1 'polypeptide(L)'
;MVLDKQLGNGCTWINLDIEKIKNLEDLSEIYGLDKETIEYALDRNERAHMDYNRENGTVTFIYNVLDLEKDKEYYEAIPMTFIVEKQRIITISNHKNAYVIERMLTYLKTHEIISIYKFLFAGLEIISNAYYPVIEEMDKSKDEISALLRQTTTKKNLFALSDLETGMVYLTAAAKQNRLLLEHIQGHALYRRFNDVEREQFDDAMIEAHQLVSMTDLISQVLQQLSGSYNNILNNNLNDSLTILTIISVLLAVLAVITGFFGMNVPLPFTEEPNAWIYILMASLILWAALSQWLKKITRK
;
A
#
# COMPACT_ATOMS: atom_id res chain seq x y z
N MET A 1 -11.61 -30.18 4.04
CA MET A 1 -11.57 -31.22 2.99
C MET A 1 -10.12 -31.38 2.70
N VAL A 2 -9.57 -32.52 3.09
CA VAL A 2 -8.18 -32.85 2.77
C VAL A 2 -8.19 -33.22 1.30
N LEU A 3 -7.46 -32.47 0.49
CA LEU A 3 -7.22 -32.85 -0.90
C LEU A 3 -5.91 -33.63 -0.94
N ASP A 4 -5.96 -34.84 -1.47
CA ASP A 4 -4.80 -35.69 -1.69
C ASP A 4 -4.68 -35.94 -3.20
N LYS A 5 -3.56 -35.54 -3.80
CA LYS A 5 -3.31 -35.70 -5.22
C LYS A 5 -1.90 -36.21 -5.48
N GLN A 6 -1.81 -37.25 -6.29
CA GLN A 6 -0.53 -37.78 -6.77
C GLN A 6 0.09 -36.83 -7.82
N LEU A 7 1.35 -36.50 -7.64
CA LEU A 7 2.17 -35.67 -8.53
C LEU A 7 3.03 -36.51 -9.50
N GLY A 8 3.05 -37.83 -9.31
CA GLY A 8 3.89 -38.78 -10.06
C GLY A 8 5.11 -39.26 -9.26
N ASN A 9 5.69 -40.40 -9.63
CA ASN A 9 6.87 -40.99 -8.99
C ASN A 9 6.78 -41.18 -7.46
N GLY A 10 5.59 -41.45 -6.94
CA GLY A 10 5.33 -41.58 -5.49
C GLY A 10 5.24 -40.24 -4.75
N CYS A 11 5.36 -39.10 -5.44
CA CYS A 11 5.20 -37.78 -4.85
C CYS A 11 3.72 -37.44 -4.65
N THR A 12 3.39 -36.88 -3.49
CA THR A 12 2.00 -36.57 -3.11
C THR A 12 1.86 -35.11 -2.68
N TRP A 13 0.81 -34.44 -3.16
CA TRP A 13 0.38 -33.14 -2.68
C TRP A 13 -0.83 -33.30 -1.76
N ILE A 14 -0.75 -32.71 -0.57
CA ILE A 14 -1.82 -32.67 0.42
C ILE A 14 -2.18 -31.21 0.68
N ASN A 15 -3.43 -30.83 0.46
CA ASN A 15 -3.93 -29.53 0.90
C ASN A 15 -4.79 -29.67 2.16
N LEU A 16 -4.46 -28.88 3.17
CA LEU A 16 -5.12 -28.79 4.46
C LEU A 16 -5.84 -27.45 4.56
N ASP A 17 -7.17 -27.50 4.50
CA ASP A 17 -8.03 -26.34 4.68
C ASP A 17 -8.31 -26.14 6.17
N ILE A 18 -7.75 -25.07 6.75
CA ILE A 18 -7.73 -24.81 8.20
C ILE A 18 -9.12 -24.64 8.80
N GLU A 19 -10.07 -24.11 8.03
CA GLU A 19 -11.45 -23.91 8.49
C GLU A 19 -12.24 -25.21 8.58
N LYS A 20 -11.80 -26.23 7.83
CA LYS A 20 -12.40 -27.56 7.84
C LYS A 20 -11.71 -28.51 8.81
N ILE A 21 -10.61 -28.10 9.43
CA ILE A 21 -9.91 -28.85 10.47
C ILE A 21 -10.60 -28.56 11.81
N LYS A 22 -11.16 -29.59 12.43
CA LYS A 22 -11.92 -29.45 13.69
C LYS A 22 -11.01 -29.36 14.90
N ASN A 23 -9.87 -30.03 14.88
CA ASN A 23 -8.92 -30.03 15.97
C ASN A 23 -7.50 -29.80 15.42
N LEU A 24 -6.79 -28.82 15.99
CA LEU A 24 -5.42 -28.51 15.58
C LEU A 24 -4.44 -29.61 16.00
N GLU A 25 -4.78 -30.40 17.01
CA GLU A 25 -4.02 -31.58 17.42
C GLU A 25 -3.94 -32.63 16.29
N ASP A 26 -4.96 -32.69 15.43
CA ASP A 26 -4.97 -33.58 14.25
C ASP A 26 -3.83 -33.24 13.26
N LEU A 27 -3.40 -31.97 13.18
CA LEU A 27 -2.30 -31.55 12.32
C LEU A 27 -0.96 -32.16 12.77
N SER A 28 -0.76 -32.25 14.08
CA SER A 28 0.45 -32.83 14.64
C SER A 28 0.40 -34.36 14.61
N GLU A 29 -0.72 -34.96 15.05
CA GLU A 29 -0.84 -36.42 15.16
C GLU A 29 -0.95 -37.13 13.81
N ILE A 30 -1.69 -36.57 12.85
CA ILE A 30 -1.96 -37.23 11.55
C ILE A 30 -0.90 -36.86 10.52
N TYR A 31 -0.53 -35.58 10.45
CA TYR A 31 0.36 -35.07 9.41
C TYR A 31 1.81 -34.92 9.89
N GLY A 32 2.08 -35.10 11.18
CA GLY A 32 3.44 -35.01 11.74
C GLY A 32 3.99 -33.59 11.72
N LEU A 33 3.12 -32.57 11.70
CA LEU A 33 3.54 -31.18 11.74
C LEU A 33 3.96 -30.81 13.16
N ASP A 34 5.13 -30.18 13.26
CA ASP A 34 5.59 -29.62 14.51
C ASP A 34 4.73 -28.40 14.90
N LYS A 35 4.78 -28.05 16.19
CA LYS A 35 3.94 -26.98 16.75
C LYS A 35 4.26 -25.61 16.13
N GLU A 36 5.53 -25.36 15.83
CA GLU A 36 5.99 -24.08 15.29
C GLU A 36 5.44 -23.87 13.87
N THR A 37 5.50 -24.89 13.01
CA THR A 37 4.87 -24.87 11.68
C THR A 37 3.35 -24.60 11.75
N ILE A 38 2.66 -25.14 12.75
CA ILE A 38 1.22 -24.91 12.94
C ILE A 38 0.95 -23.48 13.41
N GLU A 39 1.75 -22.97 14.35
CA GLU A 39 1.65 -21.58 14.83
C GLU A 39 1.84 -20.58 13.69
N TYR A 40 2.84 -20.81 12.84
CA TYR A 40 3.07 -20.03 11.64
C TYR A 40 1.89 -20.03 10.66
N ALA A 41 1.26 -21.19 10.44
CA ALA A 41 0.11 -21.29 9.54
C ALA A 41 -1.16 -20.61 10.09
N LEU A 42 -1.23 -20.37 11.40
CA LEU A 42 -2.35 -19.72 12.07
C LEU A 42 -2.15 -18.22 12.26
N ASP A 43 -0.90 -17.73 12.25
CA ASP A 43 -0.62 -16.31 12.36
C ASP A 43 -0.88 -15.60 11.03
N ARG A 44 -1.85 -14.67 11.04
CA ARG A 44 -2.22 -13.86 9.88
C ARG A 44 -1.19 -12.82 9.49
N ASN A 45 -0.26 -12.49 10.39
CA ASN A 45 0.78 -11.48 10.17
C ASN A 45 2.17 -12.08 9.98
N GLU A 46 2.25 -13.40 9.84
CA GLU A 46 3.51 -14.09 9.62
C GLU A 46 4.16 -13.61 8.33
N ARG A 47 5.48 -13.45 8.35
CA ARG A 47 6.25 -12.89 7.23
C ARG A 47 6.72 -14.02 6.33
N ALA A 48 6.88 -13.72 5.04
CA ALA A 48 7.44 -14.71 4.13
C ALA A 48 8.88 -15.07 4.53
N HIS A 49 9.13 -16.34 4.78
CA HIS A 49 10.42 -16.88 5.15
C HIS A 49 10.51 -18.39 4.87
N MET A 50 11.70 -18.96 5.03
CA MET A 50 11.96 -20.39 4.94
C MET A 50 12.60 -20.85 6.24
N ASP A 51 12.11 -21.97 6.77
CA ASP A 51 12.79 -22.71 7.83
C ASP A 51 13.19 -24.12 7.34
N TYR A 52 14.38 -24.56 7.74
CA TYR A 52 14.94 -25.85 7.37
C TYR A 52 15.27 -26.66 8.63
N ASN A 53 14.43 -27.64 8.93
CA ASN A 53 14.68 -28.56 10.02
C ASN A 53 15.70 -29.62 9.59
N ARG A 54 16.91 -29.56 10.17
CA ARG A 54 18.01 -30.47 9.83
C ARG A 54 17.80 -31.90 10.31
N GLU A 55 16.99 -32.12 11.33
CA GLU A 55 16.81 -33.42 11.98
C GLU A 55 15.93 -34.37 11.15
N ASN A 56 14.84 -33.84 10.61
CA ASN A 56 13.89 -34.60 9.77
C ASN A 56 14.00 -34.27 8.26
N GLY A 57 14.73 -33.22 7.90
CA GLY A 57 14.88 -32.76 6.51
C GLY A 57 13.66 -32.03 5.97
N THR A 58 12.74 -31.62 6.84
CA THR A 58 11.54 -30.86 6.49
C THR A 58 11.90 -29.42 6.18
N VAL A 59 11.28 -28.86 5.14
CA VAL A 59 11.43 -27.46 4.77
C VAL A 59 10.07 -26.79 4.80
N THR A 60 9.93 -25.76 5.61
CA THR A 60 8.72 -24.95 5.69
C THR A 60 8.95 -23.64 4.96
N PHE A 61 8.04 -23.28 4.07
CA PHE A 61 8.03 -22.02 3.35
C PHE A 61 6.74 -21.29 3.69
N ILE A 62 6.87 -20.01 4.01
CA ILE A 62 5.74 -19.11 4.19
C ILE A 62 5.80 -18.10 3.07
N TYR A 63 4.74 -17.97 2.30
CA TYR A 63 4.69 -17.07 1.15
C TYR A 63 3.46 -16.18 1.26
N ASN A 64 3.61 -14.89 1.00
CA ASN A 64 2.49 -13.97 1.02
C ASN A 64 1.64 -14.15 -0.23
N VAL A 65 0.34 -14.35 -0.03
CA VAL A 65 -0.70 -14.49 -1.04
C VAL A 65 -1.62 -13.29 -0.98
N LEU A 66 -2.06 -12.79 -2.13
CA LEU A 66 -3.00 -11.69 -2.19
C LEU A 66 -4.37 -12.10 -1.64
N ASP A 67 -4.92 -11.29 -0.73
CA ASP A 67 -6.35 -11.36 -0.40
C ASP A 67 -7.14 -10.67 -1.53
N LEU A 68 -7.96 -11.44 -2.25
CA LEU A 68 -8.77 -10.90 -3.34
C LEU A 68 -9.95 -10.05 -2.85
N GLU A 69 -10.28 -10.15 -1.56
CA GLU A 69 -11.33 -9.35 -0.94
C GLU A 69 -10.76 -8.08 -0.30
N LYS A 70 -11.43 -6.94 -0.53
CA LYS A 70 -11.13 -5.67 0.15
C LYS A 70 -11.88 -5.60 1.48
N ASP A 71 -11.31 -6.13 2.56
CA ASP A 71 -11.93 -6.07 3.89
C ASP A 71 -11.95 -4.63 4.46
N LYS A 72 -10.94 -3.82 4.11
CA LYS A 72 -10.73 -2.46 4.67
C LYS A 72 -10.62 -1.37 3.59
N GLU A 73 -11.33 -1.50 2.47
CA GLU A 73 -11.23 -0.64 1.26
C GLU A 73 -9.91 -0.76 0.47
N TYR A 74 -8.91 -1.46 1.01
CA TYR A 74 -7.63 -1.73 0.34
C TYR A 74 -7.30 -3.23 0.34
N TYR A 75 -6.40 -3.63 -0.57
CA TYR A 75 -5.91 -4.99 -0.68
C TYR A 75 -4.82 -5.27 0.36
N GLU A 76 -4.89 -6.45 0.98
CA GLU A 76 -3.87 -6.97 1.90
C GLU A 76 -3.28 -8.27 1.35
N ALA A 77 -2.18 -8.71 1.94
CA ALA A 77 -1.63 -10.04 1.69
C ALA A 77 -1.71 -10.87 2.97
N ILE A 78 -1.92 -12.17 2.81
CA ILE A 78 -2.01 -13.16 3.88
C ILE A 78 -0.97 -14.26 3.67
N PRO A 79 -0.39 -14.81 4.73
CA PRO A 79 0.57 -15.90 4.60
C PRO A 79 -0.13 -17.18 4.15
N MET A 80 0.59 -17.97 3.35
CA MET A 80 0.27 -19.34 2.99
C MET A 80 1.48 -20.21 3.23
N THR A 81 1.26 -21.35 3.90
CA THR A 81 2.32 -22.24 4.33
C THR A 81 2.44 -23.43 3.39
N PHE A 82 3.67 -23.70 2.93
CA PHE A 82 4.05 -24.86 2.15
C PHE A 82 5.11 -25.65 2.92
N ILE A 83 4.88 -26.93 3.13
CA ILE A 83 5.79 -27.80 3.87
C ILE A 83 6.23 -28.92 2.92
N VAL A 84 7.53 -29.02 2.70
CA VAL A 84 8.13 -30.08 1.89
C VAL A 84 8.80 -31.07 2.83
N GLU A 85 8.36 -32.32 2.77
CA GLU A 85 8.97 -33.42 3.52
C GLU A 85 9.12 -34.63 2.62
N LYS A 86 10.36 -35.07 2.37
CA LYS A 86 10.69 -36.26 1.57
C LYS A 86 9.98 -36.26 0.20
N GLN A 87 8.93 -37.07 0.04
CA GLN A 87 8.14 -37.24 -1.18
C GLN A 87 6.72 -36.65 -1.05
N ARG A 88 6.49 -35.74 -0.10
CA ARG A 88 5.21 -35.03 0.00
C ARG A 88 5.40 -33.52 0.13
N ILE A 89 4.42 -32.80 -0.40
CA ILE A 89 4.22 -31.38 -0.16
C ILE A 89 2.86 -31.17 0.49
N ILE A 90 2.84 -30.45 1.60
CA ILE A 90 1.65 -30.10 2.35
C ILE A 90 1.42 -28.60 2.20
N THR A 91 0.23 -28.18 1.82
CA THR A 91 -0.17 -26.77 1.80
C THR A 91 -1.24 -26.53 2.84
N ILE A 92 -1.10 -25.46 3.63
CA ILE A 92 -2.14 -25.03 4.58
C ILE A 92 -2.83 -23.80 3.99
N SER A 93 -4.14 -23.91 3.78
CA SER A 93 -4.98 -22.88 3.14
C SER A 93 -6.18 -22.50 4.01
N ASN A 94 -6.79 -21.37 3.68
CA ASN A 94 -8.02 -20.85 4.27
C ASN A 94 -8.95 -20.31 3.14
N HIS A 95 -10.13 -19.80 3.47
CA HIS A 95 -11.08 -19.29 2.47
C HIS A 95 -10.50 -18.20 1.55
N LYS A 96 -9.60 -17.36 2.06
CA LYS A 96 -9.04 -16.21 1.35
C LYS A 96 -7.99 -16.60 0.30
N ASN A 97 -7.22 -17.67 0.54
CA ASN A 97 -6.20 -18.16 -0.41
C ASN A 97 -6.61 -19.45 -1.14
N ALA A 98 -7.85 -19.94 -0.96
CA ALA A 98 -8.37 -21.14 -1.62
C ALA A 98 -8.27 -21.09 -3.15
N TYR A 99 -8.37 -19.90 -3.76
CA TYR A 99 -8.23 -19.72 -5.21
C TYR A 99 -6.85 -20.18 -5.73
N VAL A 100 -5.80 -20.10 -4.91
CA VAL A 100 -4.45 -20.58 -5.27
C VAL A 100 -4.48 -22.10 -5.45
N ILE A 101 -5.16 -22.82 -4.55
CA ILE A 101 -5.31 -24.27 -4.63
C ILE A 101 -6.02 -24.68 -5.93
N GLU A 102 -7.07 -23.96 -6.33
CA GLU A 102 -7.78 -24.22 -7.59
C GLU A 102 -6.89 -24.00 -8.83
N ARG A 103 -6.07 -22.95 -8.81
CA ARG A 103 -5.10 -22.68 -9.87
C ARG A 103 -4.00 -23.74 -9.94
N MET A 104 -3.45 -24.15 -8.80
CA MET A 104 -2.48 -25.25 -8.72
C MET A 104 -3.09 -26.59 -9.19
N LEU A 105 -4.35 -26.87 -8.86
CA LEU A 105 -5.06 -28.04 -9.38
C LEU A 105 -5.21 -28.02 -10.89
N THR A 106 -5.45 -26.84 -11.46
CA THR A 106 -5.56 -26.62 -12.91
C THR A 106 -4.21 -26.79 -13.59
N TYR A 107 -3.12 -26.30 -12.99
CA TYR A 107 -1.75 -26.52 -13.46
C TYR A 107 -1.41 -28.01 -13.55
N LEU A 108 -1.85 -28.82 -12.59
CA LEU A 108 -1.65 -30.28 -12.62
C LEU A 108 -2.46 -31.01 -13.71
N LYS A 109 -3.45 -30.38 -14.35
CA LYS A 109 -4.16 -31.00 -15.48
C LYS A 109 -3.32 -31.00 -16.75
N THR A 110 -2.38 -30.08 -16.87
CA THR A 110 -1.49 -29.94 -18.02
C THR A 110 -0.10 -30.52 -17.79
N HIS A 111 0.21 -30.94 -16.55
CA HIS A 111 1.52 -31.48 -16.14
C HIS A 111 1.33 -32.75 -15.30
N GLU A 112 1.34 -33.93 -15.95
CA GLU A 112 0.99 -35.21 -15.31
C GLU A 112 2.07 -35.78 -14.37
N ILE A 113 3.36 -35.48 -14.61
CA ILE A 113 4.48 -35.95 -13.78
C ILE A 113 5.36 -34.75 -13.44
N ILE A 114 5.43 -34.42 -12.15
CA ILE A 114 6.15 -33.25 -11.66
C ILE A 114 6.84 -33.54 -10.32
N SER A 115 8.05 -32.99 -10.14
CA SER A 115 8.73 -33.06 -8.85
C SER A 115 8.12 -32.09 -7.83
N ILE A 116 8.36 -32.34 -6.55
CA ILE A 116 7.82 -31.51 -5.47
C ILE A 116 8.30 -30.06 -5.57
N TYR A 117 9.59 -29.84 -5.83
CA TYR A 117 10.12 -28.48 -5.90
C TYR A 117 9.65 -27.74 -7.17
N LYS A 118 9.53 -28.43 -8.31
CA LYS A 118 8.93 -27.81 -9.49
C LYS A 118 7.48 -27.41 -9.21
N PHE A 119 6.70 -28.27 -8.55
CA PHE A 119 5.32 -27.95 -8.18
C PHE A 119 5.22 -26.81 -7.15
N LEU A 120 6.12 -26.77 -6.16
CA LEU A 120 6.24 -25.66 -5.21
C LEU A 120 6.49 -24.35 -5.95
N PHE A 121 7.52 -24.28 -6.80
CA PHE A 121 7.90 -23.05 -7.50
C PHE A 121 6.86 -22.60 -8.52
N ALA A 122 6.20 -23.53 -9.22
CA ALA A 122 5.03 -23.21 -10.03
C ALA A 122 3.89 -22.63 -9.17
N GLY A 123 3.69 -23.11 -7.94
CA GLY A 123 2.77 -22.54 -6.97
C GLY A 123 3.13 -21.09 -6.59
N LEU A 124 4.41 -20.83 -6.30
CA LEU A 124 4.90 -19.49 -5.98
C LEU A 124 4.74 -18.53 -7.18
N GLU A 125 5.01 -19.01 -8.39
CA GLU A 125 4.78 -18.27 -9.64
C GLU A 125 3.29 -17.93 -9.83
N ILE A 126 2.39 -18.91 -9.63
CA ILE A 126 0.93 -18.70 -9.67
C ILE A 126 0.49 -17.64 -8.66
N ILE A 127 1.10 -17.61 -7.48
CA ILE A 127 0.82 -16.59 -6.46
C ILE A 127 1.29 -15.22 -6.95
N SER A 128 2.53 -15.08 -7.42
CA SER A 128 3.06 -13.81 -7.95
C SER A 128 2.18 -13.27 -9.09
N ASN A 129 1.79 -14.15 -10.03
CA ASN A 129 0.91 -13.81 -11.14
C ASN A 129 -0.50 -13.37 -10.69
N ALA A 130 -0.96 -13.79 -9.51
CA ALA A 130 -2.24 -13.34 -8.97
C ALA A 130 -2.25 -11.87 -8.55
N TYR A 131 -1.08 -11.27 -8.29
CA TYR A 131 -0.97 -9.85 -7.97
C TYR A 131 -1.18 -8.96 -9.20
N TYR A 132 -0.77 -9.38 -10.40
CA TYR A 132 -0.75 -8.49 -11.57
C TYR A 132 -2.06 -7.79 -11.90
N PRO A 133 -3.23 -8.48 -11.97
CA PRO A 133 -4.50 -7.80 -12.26
C PRO A 133 -4.84 -6.73 -11.23
N VAL A 134 -4.49 -6.95 -9.96
CA VAL A 134 -4.74 -5.99 -8.88
C VAL A 134 -3.78 -4.81 -8.96
N ILE A 135 -2.50 -5.05 -9.26
CA ILE A 135 -1.54 -3.97 -9.48
C ILE A 135 -1.95 -3.09 -10.68
N GLU A 136 -2.45 -3.69 -11.76
CA GLU A 136 -2.99 -2.93 -12.90
C GLU A 136 -4.25 -2.11 -12.53
N GLU A 137 -5.15 -2.65 -11.70
CA GLU A 137 -6.29 -1.90 -11.17
C GLU A 137 -5.83 -0.71 -10.31
N MET A 138 -4.81 -0.90 -9.49
CA MET A 138 -4.25 0.15 -8.64
C MET A 138 -3.54 1.23 -9.45
N ASP A 139 -2.83 0.86 -10.51
CA ASP A 139 -2.19 1.83 -11.41
C ASP A 139 -3.21 2.71 -12.13
N LYS A 140 -4.31 2.12 -12.60
CA LYS A 140 -5.45 2.87 -13.17
C LYS A 140 -6.10 3.79 -12.13
N SER A 141 -6.34 3.28 -10.93
CA SER A 141 -6.91 4.07 -9.82
C SER A 141 -6.01 5.25 -9.45
N LYS A 142 -4.69 5.06 -9.48
CA LYS A 142 -3.69 6.12 -9.27
C LYS A 142 -3.81 7.23 -10.32
N ASP A 143 -4.00 6.88 -11.60
CA ASP A 143 -4.19 7.87 -12.67
C ASP A 143 -5.52 8.63 -12.52
N GLU A 144 -6.61 7.94 -12.17
CA GLU A 144 -7.92 8.55 -11.93
C GLU A 144 -7.89 9.54 -10.76
N ILE A 145 -7.33 9.13 -9.61
CA ILE A 145 -7.18 9.98 -8.43
C ILE A 145 -6.29 11.18 -8.74
N SER A 146 -5.20 10.98 -9.50
CA SER A 146 -4.32 12.06 -9.95
C SER A 146 -5.08 13.09 -10.78
N ALA A 147 -5.95 12.66 -11.70
CA ALA A 147 -6.77 13.55 -12.51
C ALA A 147 -7.82 14.30 -11.66
N LEU A 148 -8.51 13.61 -10.75
CA LEU A 148 -9.50 14.21 -9.85
C LEU A 148 -8.89 15.27 -8.94
N LEU A 149 -7.73 14.99 -8.36
CA LEU A 149 -7.05 15.92 -7.46
C LEU A 149 -6.51 17.17 -8.19
N ARG A 150 -6.15 17.05 -9.48
CA ARG A 150 -5.77 18.22 -10.32
C ARG A 150 -6.96 19.13 -10.58
N GLN A 151 -8.16 18.59 -10.76
CA GLN A 151 -9.36 19.38 -10.97
C GLN A 151 -9.87 20.01 -9.67
N THR A 152 -9.96 19.22 -8.60
CA THR A 152 -10.44 19.70 -7.30
C THR A 152 -9.87 18.86 -6.16
N THR A 153 -9.12 19.50 -5.26
CA THR A 153 -8.65 18.88 -4.02
C THR A 153 -9.78 18.87 -2.98
N THR A 154 -10.56 17.79 -2.97
CA THR A 154 -11.60 17.56 -1.95
C THR A 154 -11.12 16.58 -0.89
N LYS A 155 -11.68 16.65 0.32
CA LYS A 155 -11.41 15.66 1.39
C LYS A 155 -11.62 14.22 0.90
N LYS A 156 -12.68 13.99 0.11
CA LYS A 156 -12.99 12.67 -0.48
C LYS A 156 -11.84 12.15 -1.33
N ASN A 157 -11.30 12.99 -2.22
CA ASN A 157 -10.20 12.58 -3.11
C ASN A 157 -8.90 12.35 -2.34
N LEU A 158 -8.68 13.06 -1.24
CA LEU A 158 -7.53 12.83 -0.34
C LEU A 158 -7.65 11.51 0.44
N PHE A 159 -8.85 11.16 0.90
CA PHE A 159 -9.07 9.84 1.52
C PHE A 159 -8.86 8.71 0.53
N ALA A 160 -9.41 8.82 -0.68
CA ALA A 160 -9.17 7.82 -1.74
C ALA A 160 -7.67 7.67 -2.07
N LEU A 161 -6.91 8.77 -2.10
CA LEU A 161 -5.46 8.72 -2.27
C LEU A 161 -4.78 7.97 -1.11
N SER A 162 -5.20 8.24 0.13
CA SER A 162 -4.68 7.60 1.34
C SER A 162 -4.97 6.10 1.37
N ASP A 163 -6.17 5.68 0.97
CA ASP A 163 -6.56 4.27 0.94
C ASP A 163 -5.73 3.51 -0.11
N LEU A 164 -5.55 4.11 -1.29
CA LEU A 164 -4.72 3.54 -2.35
C LEU A 164 -3.24 3.47 -1.96
N GLU A 165 -2.71 4.53 -1.31
CA GLU A 165 -1.34 4.56 -0.78
C GLU A 165 -1.14 3.46 0.28
N THR A 166 -2.09 3.30 1.20
CA THR A 166 -2.05 2.27 2.25
C THR A 166 -2.03 0.87 1.66
N GLY A 167 -2.94 0.59 0.71
CA GLY A 167 -2.95 -0.68 -0.01
C GLY A 167 -1.62 -0.96 -0.71
N MET A 168 -1.05 0.02 -1.41
CA MET A 168 0.23 -0.16 -2.10
C MET A 168 1.38 -0.44 -1.14
N VAL A 169 1.40 0.15 0.06
CA VAL A 169 2.42 -0.15 1.08
C VAL A 169 2.35 -1.63 1.50
N TYR A 170 1.16 -2.17 1.76
CA TYR A 170 0.99 -3.58 2.12
C TYR A 170 1.42 -4.51 0.98
N LEU A 171 1.00 -4.25 -0.25
CA LEU A 171 1.37 -5.09 -1.39
C LEU A 171 2.87 -5.01 -1.71
N THR A 172 3.47 -3.83 -1.61
CA THR A 172 4.92 -3.64 -1.79
C THR A 172 5.72 -4.40 -0.73
N ALA A 173 5.27 -4.36 0.53
CA ALA A 173 5.90 -5.10 1.61
C ALA A 173 5.80 -6.62 1.38
N ALA A 174 4.64 -7.12 0.99
CA ALA A 174 4.42 -8.54 0.70
C ALA A 174 5.29 -9.02 -0.47
N ALA A 175 5.32 -8.26 -1.58
CA ALA A 175 6.14 -8.57 -2.75
C ALA A 175 7.63 -8.61 -2.42
N LYS A 176 8.13 -7.65 -1.63
CA LYS A 176 9.53 -7.62 -1.19
C LYS A 176 9.88 -8.81 -0.32
N GLN A 177 9.02 -9.18 0.64
CA GLN A 177 9.24 -10.34 1.49
C GLN A 177 9.29 -11.64 0.67
N ASN A 178 8.37 -11.80 -0.29
CA ASN A 178 8.35 -12.94 -1.21
C ASN A 178 9.63 -13.04 -2.04
N ARG A 179 10.11 -11.91 -2.59
CA ARG A 179 11.39 -11.85 -3.32
C ARG A 179 12.57 -12.21 -2.42
N LEU A 180 12.63 -11.63 -1.22
CA LEU A 180 13.70 -11.91 -0.25
C LEU A 180 13.74 -13.40 0.16
N LEU A 181 12.59 -14.04 0.28
CA LEU A 181 12.49 -15.48 0.51
C LEU A 181 13.09 -16.27 -0.65
N LEU A 182 12.75 -15.94 -1.90
CA LEU A 182 13.37 -16.60 -3.06
C LEU A 182 14.88 -16.36 -3.08
N GLU A 183 15.36 -15.14 -2.84
CA GLU A 183 16.80 -14.83 -2.75
C GLU A 183 17.47 -15.66 -1.66
N HIS A 184 16.79 -15.85 -0.52
CA HIS A 184 17.27 -16.70 0.57
C HIS A 184 17.37 -18.17 0.15
N ILE A 185 16.37 -18.71 -0.57
CA ILE A 185 16.41 -20.06 -1.13
C ILE A 185 17.61 -20.22 -2.05
N GLN A 186 17.82 -19.26 -2.97
CA GLN A 186 18.93 -19.28 -3.93
C GLN A 186 20.30 -19.32 -3.24
N GLY A 187 20.46 -18.60 -2.12
CA GLY A 187 21.66 -18.61 -1.29
C GLY A 187 21.83 -19.85 -0.43
N HIS A 188 20.75 -20.59 -0.17
CA HIS A 188 20.75 -21.75 0.73
C HIS A 188 21.31 -23.02 0.05
N ALA A 189 21.87 -23.94 0.85
CA ALA A 189 22.44 -25.19 0.34
C ALA A 189 21.41 -26.09 -0.37
N LEU A 190 20.13 -25.90 -0.08
CA LEU A 190 19.02 -26.59 -0.73
C LEU A 190 18.98 -26.33 -2.24
N TYR A 191 19.26 -25.10 -2.68
CA TYR A 191 19.23 -24.72 -4.10
C TYR A 191 20.15 -25.57 -4.98
N ARG A 192 21.31 -25.97 -4.44
CA ARG A 192 22.27 -26.82 -5.16
C ARG A 192 21.76 -28.24 -5.40
N ARG A 193 20.74 -28.68 -4.64
CA ARG A 193 20.14 -30.01 -4.77
C ARG A 193 19.06 -30.06 -5.86
N PHE A 194 18.56 -28.91 -6.32
CA PHE A 194 17.57 -28.86 -7.38
C PHE A 194 18.15 -29.35 -8.71
N ASN A 195 17.35 -30.11 -9.46
CA ASN A 195 17.66 -30.50 -10.83
C ASN A 195 17.41 -29.32 -11.80
N ASP A 196 17.81 -29.46 -13.06
CA ASP A 196 17.76 -28.36 -14.03
C ASP A 196 16.32 -27.85 -14.27
N VAL A 197 15.32 -28.74 -14.28
CA VAL A 197 13.91 -28.37 -14.47
C VAL A 197 13.35 -27.64 -13.24
N GLU A 198 13.78 -28.03 -12.03
CA GLU A 198 13.42 -27.35 -10.79
C GLU A 198 14.06 -25.97 -10.70
N ARG A 199 15.31 -25.82 -11.17
CA ARG A 199 16.00 -24.53 -11.22
C ARG A 199 15.38 -23.59 -12.24
N GLU A 200 15.04 -24.08 -13.43
CA GLU A 200 14.34 -23.29 -14.45
C GLU A 200 13.02 -22.71 -13.90
N GLN A 201 12.18 -23.57 -13.29
CA GLN A 201 10.93 -23.12 -12.68
C GLN A 201 11.13 -22.17 -11.48
N PHE A 202 12.22 -22.34 -10.72
CA PHE A 202 12.60 -21.41 -9.66
C PHE A 202 13.01 -20.04 -10.23
N ASP A 203 13.80 -20.03 -11.30
CA ASP A 203 14.24 -18.81 -11.98
C ASP A 203 13.04 -18.05 -12.56
N ASP A 204 12.04 -18.75 -13.11
CA ASP A 204 10.78 -18.14 -13.54
C ASP A 204 10.05 -17.47 -12.35
N ALA A 205 9.88 -18.18 -11.23
CA ALA A 205 9.25 -17.62 -10.03
C ALA A 205 10.03 -16.40 -9.47
N MET A 206 11.36 -16.43 -9.56
CA MET A 206 12.24 -15.34 -9.18
C MET A 206 12.05 -14.11 -10.09
N ILE A 207 11.99 -14.31 -11.41
CA ILE A 207 11.74 -13.24 -12.39
C ILE A 207 10.40 -12.57 -12.09
N GLU A 208 9.33 -13.35 -11.89
CA GLU A 208 8.01 -12.80 -11.57
C GLU A 208 8.02 -12.02 -10.24
N ALA A 209 8.73 -12.51 -9.22
CA ALA A 209 8.86 -11.78 -7.95
C ALA A 209 9.65 -10.46 -8.11
N HIS A 210 10.71 -10.43 -8.91
CA HIS A 210 11.45 -9.20 -9.21
C HIS A 210 10.59 -8.18 -9.96
N GLN A 211 9.81 -8.64 -10.94
CA GLN A 211 8.90 -7.80 -11.69
C GLN A 211 7.81 -7.23 -10.80
N LEU A 212 7.18 -8.07 -9.97
CA LEU A 212 6.16 -7.64 -9.02
C LEU A 212 6.68 -6.58 -8.04
N VAL A 213 7.89 -6.75 -7.49
CA VAL A 213 8.50 -5.72 -6.63
C VAL A 213 8.73 -4.43 -7.40
N SER A 214 9.24 -4.50 -8.64
CA SER A 214 9.51 -3.32 -9.46
C SER A 214 8.25 -2.52 -9.76
N MET A 215 7.14 -3.21 -10.09
CA MET A 215 5.85 -2.57 -10.34
C MET A 215 5.27 -1.93 -9.08
N THR A 216 5.27 -2.66 -7.96
CA THR A 216 4.73 -2.17 -6.68
C THR A 216 5.51 -0.98 -6.14
N ASP A 217 6.85 -1.02 -6.22
CA ASP A 217 7.72 0.08 -5.81
C ASP A 217 7.47 1.35 -6.64
N LEU A 218 7.35 1.22 -7.97
CA LEU A 218 7.09 2.36 -8.85
C LEU A 218 5.77 3.04 -8.48
N ILE A 219 4.67 2.27 -8.39
CA ILE A 219 3.35 2.83 -8.10
C ILE A 219 3.33 3.44 -6.69
N SER A 220 3.91 2.76 -5.70
CA SER A 220 4.01 3.28 -4.34
C SER A 220 4.79 4.60 -4.28
N GLN A 221 5.89 4.72 -5.04
CA GLN A 221 6.68 5.95 -5.10
C GLN A 221 5.91 7.09 -5.75
N VAL A 222 5.16 6.82 -6.83
CA VAL A 222 4.34 7.84 -7.49
C VAL A 222 3.22 8.33 -6.57
N LEU A 223 2.55 7.44 -5.83
CA LEU A 223 1.53 7.82 -4.86
C LEU A 223 2.09 8.72 -3.75
N GLN A 224 3.26 8.38 -3.20
CA GLN A 224 3.95 9.22 -2.21
C GLN A 224 4.28 10.62 -2.77
N GLN A 225 4.76 10.70 -4.02
CA GLN A 225 5.03 11.97 -4.68
C GLN A 225 3.76 12.79 -4.92
N LEU A 226 2.64 12.14 -5.29
CA LEU A 226 1.34 12.79 -5.44
C LEU A 226 0.86 13.34 -4.09
N SER A 227 0.87 12.52 -3.04
CA SER A 227 0.50 12.91 -1.67
C SER A 227 1.30 14.13 -1.20
N GLY A 228 2.63 14.10 -1.36
CA GLY A 228 3.50 15.24 -1.04
C GLY A 228 3.18 16.50 -1.87
N SER A 229 2.94 16.35 -3.17
CA SER A 229 2.60 17.48 -4.05
C SER A 229 1.28 18.15 -3.67
N TYR A 230 0.26 17.36 -3.33
CA TYR A 230 -1.04 17.90 -2.92
C TYR A 230 -1.02 18.53 -1.54
N ASN A 231 -0.23 18.01 -0.60
CA ASN A 231 0.01 18.68 0.67
C ASN A 231 0.63 20.08 0.46
N ASN A 232 1.55 20.23 -0.49
CA ASN A 232 2.12 21.54 -0.84
C ASN A 232 1.08 22.49 -1.46
N ILE A 233 0.22 22.00 -2.36
CA ILE A 233 -0.86 22.79 -2.98
C ILE A 233 -1.86 23.27 -1.91
N LEU A 234 -2.25 22.38 -0.99
CA LEU A 234 -3.15 22.74 0.12
C LEU A 234 -2.55 23.81 1.02
N ASN A 235 -1.27 23.68 1.37
CA ASN A 235 -0.56 24.68 2.16
C ASN A 235 -0.48 26.03 1.45
N ASN A 236 -0.25 26.04 0.13
CA ASN A 236 -0.27 27.28 -0.66
C ASN A 236 -1.65 27.93 -0.66
N ASN A 237 -2.72 27.16 -0.89
CA ASN A 237 -4.09 27.69 -0.85
C ASN A 237 -4.48 28.25 0.53
N LEU A 238 -4.01 27.62 1.62
CA LEU A 238 -4.19 28.14 2.98
C LEU A 238 -3.43 29.45 3.18
N ASN A 239 -2.17 29.52 2.73
CA ASN A 239 -1.36 30.72 2.81
C ASN A 239 -1.97 31.88 2.00
N ASP A 240 -2.51 31.61 0.82
CA ASP A 240 -3.23 32.58 0.00
C ASP A 240 -4.49 33.10 0.71
N SER A 241 -5.27 32.20 1.31
CA SER A 241 -6.48 32.56 2.06
C SER A 241 -6.16 33.42 3.29
N LEU A 242 -5.12 33.06 4.04
CA LEU A 242 -4.64 33.84 5.19
C LEU A 242 -4.10 35.21 4.76
N THR A 243 -3.41 35.26 3.62
CA THR A 243 -2.92 36.52 3.05
C THR A 243 -4.08 37.44 2.69
N ILE A 244 -5.13 36.93 2.04
CA ILE A 244 -6.34 37.69 1.73
C ILE A 244 -7.02 38.21 3.02
N LEU A 245 -7.21 37.34 4.01
CA LEU A 245 -7.81 37.72 5.29
C LEU A 245 -6.98 38.80 6.02
N THR A 246 -5.65 38.68 5.96
CA THR A 246 -4.73 39.64 6.58
C THR A 246 -4.79 41.00 5.89
N ILE A 247 -4.81 41.02 4.54
CA ILE A 247 -4.99 42.26 3.77
C ILE A 247 -6.29 42.95 4.17
N ILE A 248 -7.41 42.22 4.20
CA ILE A 248 -8.71 42.78 4.61
C ILE A 248 -8.64 43.31 6.04
N SER A 249 -8.05 42.55 6.97
CA SER A 249 -7.94 42.93 8.38
C SER A 249 -7.11 44.20 8.58
N VAL A 250 -5.95 44.33 7.92
CA VAL A 250 -5.10 45.52 8.00
C VAL A 250 -5.81 46.73 7.40
N LEU A 251 -6.49 46.57 6.27
CA LEU A 251 -7.25 47.65 5.63
C LEU A 251 -8.40 48.15 6.52
N LEU A 252 -9.12 47.25 7.19
CA LEU A 252 -10.18 47.61 8.15
C LEU A 252 -9.60 48.25 9.41
N ALA A 253 -8.47 47.75 9.94
CA ALA A 253 -7.83 48.29 11.13
C ALA A 253 -7.40 49.76 10.93
N VAL A 254 -6.83 50.10 9.77
CA VAL A 254 -6.45 51.47 9.44
C VAL A 254 -7.67 52.39 9.37
N LEU A 255 -8.76 51.94 8.75
CA LEU A 255 -10.01 52.69 8.69
C LEU A 255 -10.60 52.90 10.10
N ALA A 256 -10.57 51.87 10.95
CA ALA A 256 -11.01 51.94 12.34
C ALA A 256 -10.16 52.91 13.18
N VAL A 257 -8.84 52.96 12.97
CA VAL A 257 -7.96 53.92 13.65
C VAL A 257 -8.32 55.35 13.26
N ILE A 258 -8.50 55.63 11.96
CA ILE A 258 -8.82 56.98 11.50
C ILE A 258 -10.19 57.43 12.04
N THR A 259 -11.22 56.61 11.87
CA THR A 259 -12.56 56.91 12.41
C THR A 259 -12.56 57.00 13.93
N GLY A 260 -11.76 56.17 14.61
CA GLY A 260 -11.57 56.21 16.06
C GLY A 260 -10.99 57.53 16.54
N PHE A 261 -9.90 58.01 15.93
CA PHE A 261 -9.29 59.31 16.29
C PHE A 261 -10.27 60.47 16.14
N PHE A 262 -10.98 60.55 15.01
CA PHE A 262 -11.97 61.62 14.76
C PHE A 262 -13.30 61.42 15.51
N GLY A 263 -13.53 60.25 16.08
CA GLY A 263 -14.65 59.97 17.00
C GLY A 263 -14.33 60.28 18.47
N MET A 264 -13.10 60.67 18.80
CA MET A 264 -12.74 61.06 20.17
C MET A 264 -13.27 62.47 20.48
N ASN A 265 -13.86 62.64 21.66
CA ASN A 265 -14.30 63.95 22.17
C ASN A 265 -13.11 64.77 22.71
N VAL A 266 -12.07 64.93 21.88
CA VAL A 266 -10.85 65.71 22.18
C VAL A 266 -10.75 66.82 21.14
N PRO A 267 -10.42 68.07 21.51
CA PRO A 267 -10.25 69.15 20.54
C PRO A 267 -9.11 68.83 19.58
N LEU A 268 -9.48 68.45 18.36
CA LEU A 268 -8.56 68.14 17.26
C LEU A 268 -8.46 69.35 16.30
N PRO A 269 -7.31 69.53 15.64
CA PRO A 269 -7.22 70.48 14.52
C PRO A 269 -8.27 70.12 13.45
N PHE A 270 -8.88 71.14 12.83
CA PHE A 270 -10.00 71.02 11.86
C PHE A 270 -11.40 70.74 12.44
N THR A 271 -11.61 70.79 13.75
CA THR A 271 -12.96 70.63 14.36
C THR A 271 -13.92 71.80 14.08
N GLU A 272 -13.42 73.01 13.85
CA GLU A 272 -14.23 74.21 13.57
C GLU A 272 -14.52 74.44 12.07
N GLU A 273 -13.91 73.63 11.18
CA GLU A 273 -14.06 73.76 9.73
C GLU A 273 -15.26 72.91 9.21
N PRO A 274 -16.31 73.51 8.63
CA PRO A 274 -17.53 72.79 8.21
C PRO A 274 -17.29 71.65 7.23
N ASN A 275 -16.24 71.75 6.41
CA ASN A 275 -15.90 70.78 5.36
C ASN A 275 -14.77 69.81 5.76
N ALA A 276 -14.30 69.84 7.01
CA ALA A 276 -13.21 68.98 7.50
C ALA A 276 -13.44 67.49 7.22
N TRP A 277 -14.69 67.04 7.35
CA TRP A 277 -15.08 65.64 7.12
C TRP A 277 -14.77 65.18 5.68
N ILE A 278 -14.85 66.07 4.68
CA ILE A 278 -14.54 65.76 3.27
C ILE A 278 -13.04 65.56 3.10
N TYR A 279 -12.23 66.46 3.67
CA TYR A 279 -10.76 66.37 3.59
C TYR A 279 -10.23 65.11 4.29
N ILE A 280 -10.80 64.78 5.46
CA ILE A 280 -10.46 63.56 6.21
C ILE A 280 -10.84 62.32 5.40
N LEU A 281 -12.04 62.30 4.81
CA LEU A 281 -12.50 61.17 3.99
C LEU A 281 -11.59 60.98 2.76
N MET A 282 -11.25 62.06 2.07
CA MET A 282 -10.33 62.03 0.92
C MET A 282 -8.93 61.55 1.31
N ALA A 283 -8.34 62.09 2.37
CA ALA A 283 -7.03 61.68 2.86
C ALA A 283 -7.02 60.20 3.30
N SER A 284 -8.09 59.75 3.97
CA SER A 284 -8.28 58.36 4.38
C SER A 284 -8.36 57.42 3.17
N LEU A 285 -9.09 57.82 2.13
CA LEU A 285 -9.27 57.03 0.92
C LEU A 285 -7.95 56.92 0.12
N ILE A 286 -7.17 58.01 0.07
CA ILE A 286 -5.83 58.02 -0.53
C ILE A 286 -4.89 57.10 0.26
N LEU A 287 -4.85 57.22 1.58
CA LEU A 287 -4.01 56.40 2.45
C LEU A 287 -4.38 54.92 2.36
N TRP A 288 -5.69 54.62 2.34
CA TRP A 288 -6.21 53.28 2.14
C TRP A 288 -5.83 52.69 0.78
N ALA A 289 -5.95 53.48 -0.30
CA ALA A 289 -5.55 53.04 -1.64
C ALA A 289 -4.04 52.78 -1.73
N ALA A 290 -3.22 53.66 -1.14
CA ALA A 290 -1.77 53.50 -1.09
C ALA A 290 -1.35 52.23 -0.33
N LEU A 291 -1.95 51.99 0.85
CA LEU A 291 -1.72 50.77 1.64
C LEU A 291 -2.18 49.51 0.90
N SER A 292 -3.34 49.55 0.25
CA SER A 292 -3.85 48.43 -0.54
C SER A 292 -2.89 48.06 -1.68
N GLN A 293 -2.37 49.06 -2.40
CA GLN A 293 -1.37 48.84 -3.46
C GLN A 293 -0.05 48.30 -2.91
N TRP A 294 0.42 48.83 -1.79
CA TRP A 294 1.65 48.37 -1.14
C TRP A 294 1.55 46.91 -0.65
N LEU A 295 0.46 46.57 0.04
CA LEU A 295 0.18 45.21 0.50
C LEU A 295 0.03 44.21 -0.67
N LYS A 296 -0.68 44.60 -1.73
CA LYS A 296 -0.77 43.77 -2.96
C LYS A 296 0.59 43.54 -3.61
N LYS A 297 1.51 44.51 -3.58
CA LYS A 297 2.85 44.38 -4.14
C LYS A 297 3.74 43.42 -3.33
N ILE A 298 3.59 43.39 -2.01
CA ILE A 298 4.34 42.50 -1.13
C ILE A 298 3.88 41.05 -1.25
N THR A 299 2.57 40.86 -1.38
CA THR A 299 1.92 39.54 -1.36
C THR A 299 1.92 38.83 -2.72
N ARG A 300 2.29 39.52 -3.81
CA ARG A 300 2.42 38.95 -5.17
C ARG A 300 3.79 38.32 -5.48
N LYS A 301 4.61 38.05 -4.46
CA LYS A 301 5.93 37.44 -4.62
C LYS A 301 5.89 35.93 -4.46
#